data_AF-A0AAU7V4B7-F1
#
_entry.id   AF-A0AAU7V4B7-F1
#
_cell.length_a   1.000
_cell.length_b   1.000
_cell.length_c   1.000
_cell.angle_alpha   90.00
_cell.angle_beta   90.00
_cell.angle_gamma   90.00
#
_symmetry.space_group_name_H-M   'P 1'
#
loop_
_entity.id
_entity.type
_entity.pdbx_description
1 polymer ?
#
loop_
_entity_poly.entity_id
_entity_poly.type
_entity_poly.pdbx_seq_one_letter_code
_entity_poly.pdbx_strand_id
1 'polypeptide(L)' 'MKESNKNEVIVRSIIEEGLSHVEAAQRFNVPTRWIRTLLIRYHSEGLAGLQPRSRRTHTNPS' A
#
# COMPACT_ATOMS: atom_id res chain seq x y z
N MET A 1 3.61 5.31 -18.41
CA MET A 1 2.57 4.43 -17.85
C MET A 1 2.72 4.50 -16.34
N LYS A 2 1.72 5.00 -15.60
CA LYS A 2 1.82 5.09 -14.13
C LYS A 2 1.88 3.67 -13.61
N GLU A 3 3.05 3.24 -13.14
CA GLU A 3 3.16 2.02 -12.35
C GLU A 3 2.31 2.26 -11.09
N SER A 4 1.08 1.77 -11.11
CA SER A 4 0.16 1.90 -9.99
C SER A 4 0.77 1.12 -8.83
N ASN A 5 1.41 1.85 -7.93
CA ASN A 5 2.00 1.28 -6.74
C ASN A 5 0.91 0.49 -6.00
N LYS A 6 1.17 -0.81 -5.76
CA LYS A 6 0.23 -1.73 -5.12
C LYS A 6 -0.40 -1.16 -3.84
N ASN A 7 0.36 -0.38 -3.07
CA ASN A 7 -0.12 0.27 -1.85
C ASN A 7 -1.21 1.33 -2.12
N GLU A 8 -1.06 2.08 -3.20
CA GLU A 8 -1.99 3.13 -3.60
C GLU A 8 -3.33 2.52 -4.02
N VAL A 9 -3.28 1.42 -4.79
CA VAL A 9 -4.47 0.67 -5.19
C VAL A 9 -5.21 0.11 -3.96
N ILE A 10 -4.48 -0.47 -3.00
CA ILE A 10 -5.08 -1.02 -1.76
C ILE A 10 -5.84 0.08 -0.99
N VAL A 11 -5.20 1.22 -0.75
CA VAL A 11 -5.81 2.31 0.04
C VAL A 11 -6.97 2.96 -0.71
N ARG A 12 -6.84 3.14 -2.02
CA ARG A 12 -7.91 3.68 -2.85
C ARG A 12 -9.13 2.78 -2.87
N SER A 13 -8.96 1.47 -2.99
CA SER A 13 -10.07 0.51 -2.90
C SER A 13 -10.78 0.56 -1.53
N ILE A 14 -10.06 0.84 -0.43
CA ILE A 14 -10.70 1.02 0.89
C ILE A 14 -11.50 2.32 0.98
N ILE A 15 -10.93 3.43 0.48
CA ILE A 15 -11.54 4.76 0.63
C ILE A 15 -12.65 5.01 -0.40
N GLU A 16 -12.44 4.61 -1.66
CA GLU A 16 -13.38 4.84 -2.77
C GLU A 16 -14.43 3.73 -2.87
N GLU A 17 -14.05 2.45 -2.76
CA GLU A 17 -15.01 1.33 -2.82
C GLU A 17 -15.62 1.02 -1.43
N GLY A 18 -15.14 1.65 -0.35
CA GLY A 18 -15.65 1.44 1.01
C GLY A 18 -15.34 0.06 1.60
N LEU A 19 -14.35 -0.66 1.05
CA LEU A 19 -14.00 -2.00 1.48
C LEU A 19 -13.54 -2.02 2.94
N SER A 20 -13.96 -3.05 3.68
CA SER A 20 -13.43 -3.30 5.01
C SER A 20 -11.95 -3.70 4.96
N HIS A 21 -11.22 -3.44 6.05
CA HIS A 21 -9.82 -3.86 6.18
C HIS A 21 -9.62 -5.37 5.94
N VAL A 22 -10.60 -6.19 6.31
CA VAL A 22 -10.55 -7.64 6.16
C VAL A 22 -10.76 -8.05 4.70
N GLU A 23 -11.73 -7.46 4.01
CA GLU A 23 -11.95 -7.71 2.58
C GLU A 23 -10.75 -7.25 1.74
N ALA A 24 -10.21 -6.07 2.02
CA ALA A 24 -9.00 -5.60 1.34
C ALA A 24 -7.80 -6.52 1.61
N ALA A 25 -7.66 -7.03 2.84
CA ALA A 25 -6.59 -7.99 3.16
C ALA A 25 -6.70 -9.28 2.35
N GLN A 26 -7.91 -9.83 2.22
CA GLN A 26 -8.16 -11.03 1.43
C GLN A 26 -7.97 -10.76 -0.07
N ARG A 27 -8.54 -9.67 -0.59
CA ARG A 27 -8.49 -9.31 -2.02
C ARG A 27 -7.07 -9.05 -2.51
N PHE A 28 -6.25 -8.39 -1.70
CA PHE A 28 -4.88 -8.03 -2.08
C PHE A 28 -3.81 -8.97 -1.49
N ASN A 29 -4.23 -10.02 -0.76
CA ASN A 29 -3.37 -10.97 -0.05
C ASN A 29 -2.30 -10.27 0.81
N VAL A 30 -2.73 -9.25 1.57
CA VAL A 30 -1.87 -8.49 2.48
C VAL A 30 -2.41 -8.59 3.91
N PRO A 31 -1.53 -8.59 4.92
CA PRO A 31 -2.00 -8.68 6.29
C PRO A 31 -2.71 -7.38 6.72
N THR A 32 -3.82 -7.49 7.47
CA THR A 32 -4.62 -6.35 7.96
C THR A 32 -3.79 -5.35 8.76
N ARG A 33 -2.80 -5.81 9.54
CA ARG A 33 -1.83 -4.94 10.23
C ARG A 33 -1.09 -4.00 9.27
N TRP A 34 -0.77 -4.47 8.07
CA TRP A 34 -0.07 -3.67 7.06
C TRP A 34 -1.01 -2.63 6.45
N ILE A 35 -2.27 -2.97 6.23
CA ILE A 35 -3.29 -2.01 5.78
C ILE A 35 -3.43 -0.87 6.79
N ARG A 36 -3.49 -1.17 8.09
CA ARG A 36 -3.52 -0.14 9.14
C ARG A 36 -2.30 0.78 9.06
N THR A 37 -1.10 0.22 8.83
CA THR A 37 0.12 1.02 8.62
C THR A 37 0.02 1.91 7.38
N LEU A 38 -0.52 1.40 6.27
CA LEU A 38 -0.71 2.17 5.04
C LEU A 38 -1.68 3.34 5.27
N LEU A 39 -2.80 3.11 5.95
CA LEU A 39 -3.77 4.16 6.28
C LEU A 39 -3.14 5.24 7.18
N ILE A 40 -2.39 4.86 8.21
CA ILE A 40 -1.67 5.82 9.07
C ILE A 40 -0.74 6.69 8.22
N ARG A 41 0.07 6.09 7.35
CA ARG A 41 0.97 6.83 6.45
C ARG A 41 0.22 7.73 5.48
N TYR A 42 -0.92 7.26 4.95
CA TYR A 42 -1.77 8.04 4.08
C TYR A 42 -2.37 9.26 4.80
N HIS A 43 -2.81 9.11 6.05
CA HIS A 43 -3.30 10.23 6.85
C HIS A 43 -2.21 11.26 7.19
N SER A 44 -0.96 10.82 7.38
CA SER A 44 0.15 11.72 7.72
C SER A 44 0.80 12.39 6.51
N GLU A 45 1.08 11.64 5.44
CA GLU A 45 1.90 12.07 4.29
C GLU A 45 1.10 12.07 2.97
N GLY A 46 -0.17 11.69 2.99
CA GLY A 46 -0.99 11.53 1.79
C GLY A 46 -0.48 10.40 0.88
N LEU A 47 -0.63 10.58 -0.43
CA LEU A 47 -0.15 9.63 -1.44
C LEU A 47 1.37 9.41 -1.39
N ALA A 48 2.14 10.41 -0.92
CA ALA A 48 3.59 10.29 -0.77
C ALA A 48 3.97 9.21 0.25
N GLY A 49 3.18 9.03 1.32
CA GLY A 49 3.39 7.99 2.34
C GLY A 49 3.13 6.56 1.85
N LEU A 50 2.42 6.41 0.72
CA LEU A 50 2.11 5.12 0.11
C LEU A 50 3.18 4.66 -0.86
N GLN A 51 4.03 5.58 -1.33
CA GLN A 51 5.16 5.25 -2.19
C GLN A 51 6.01 4.14 -1.56
N PRO A 52 6.48 3.15 -2.34
CA PRO A 52 7.26 2.07 -1.78
C PRO A 52 8.57 2.70 -1.30
N ARG A 53 8.74 2.87 0.02
CA ARG A 53 10.04 3.24 0.57
C ARG A 53 11.01 2.14 0.16
N SER A 54 11.97 2.54 -0.67
CA SER A 54 12.86 1.69 -1.44
C SER A 54 13.29 0.41 -0.71
N ARG A 55 13.04 -0.75 -1.33
CA ARG A 55 13.52 -2.06 -0.88
C ARG A 55 14.93 -2.29 -1.43
N ARG A 56 15.88 -1.36 -1.16
CA ARG A 56 17.28 -1.58 -1.53
C ARG A 56 17.83 -2.72 -0.67
N THR A 57 17.88 -3.91 -1.25
CA THR A 57 19.15 -4.62 -1.24
C THR A 57 19.80 -4.29 -2.57
N HIS A 58 20.79 -3.40 -2.55
CA HIS A 58 21.75 -3.26 -3.65
C HIS A 58 22.64 -4.50 -3.65
N THR A 59 22.09 -5.68 -3.95
CA THR A 59 22.91 -6.84 -4.28
C THR A 59 23.16 -6.80 -5.78
N ASN A 60 24.21 -6.07 -6.14
CA ASN A 60 24.97 -6.29 -7.36
C ASN A 60 25.53 -7.73 -7.35
N PRO A 61 25.31 -8.53 -8.40
CA PRO A 61 26.48 -9.15 -9.01
C PRO A 61 26.34 -9.29 -10.54
N SER A 62 27.28 -8.69 -11.26
CA SER A 62 27.94 -9.30 -12.43
C SER A 62 29.31 -8.65 -12.56
#